data_AF-A0A5E8HAY6-F1
#
_entry.id   AF-A0A5E8HAY6-F1
#
_cell.length_a   1.000
_cell.length_b   1.000
_cell.length_c   1.000
_cell.angle_alpha   90.00
_cell.angle_beta   90.00
_cell.angle_gamma   90.00
#
_symmetry.space_group_name_H-M   'P 1'
#
loop_
_entity.id
_entity.type
_entity.pdbx_description
1 polymer ?
#
loop_
_entity_poly.entity_id
_entity_poly.type
_entity_poly.pdbx_seq_one_letter_code
_entity_poly.pdbx_strand_id
1 'polypeptide(L)'
;MAKPFIELEAQIPDLVKAKSKIVVRSSRMNRQLEQYVLGLITNILLEVGQSQFVEMLYTISKELTINGIKANQKRVFFEDEGLDITDETDYFKGIKEYSKKFSEKMADEYGKRCLARGVYVQIKFHYGLDGLLVEVTNNTPVIKTEEVRMREKMKKSMGYNDIAEFYMDNMDNTEGAGLGIALIMILLKNEGVDPNLFRIITHEDRTVARVEIPFNDNYVSFRSAELAEI
;
A
#
# COMPACT_ATOMS: atom_id res chain seq x y z
N MET A 1 -11.54 7.13 23.05
CA MET A 1 -10.74 5.89 23.15
C MET A 1 -10.88 5.11 21.86
N ALA A 2 -9.80 4.51 21.34
CA ALA A 2 -9.91 3.59 20.20
C ALA A 2 -10.77 2.39 20.60
N LYS A 3 -11.75 2.02 19.77
CA LYS A 3 -12.57 0.83 20.01
C LYS A 3 -11.69 -0.44 19.94
N PRO A 4 -11.92 -1.45 20.80
CA PRO A 4 -11.29 -2.76 20.64
C PRO A 4 -11.53 -3.33 19.24
N PHE A 5 -10.53 -4.01 18.67
CA PHE A 5 -10.63 -4.59 17.32
C PHE A 5 -11.78 -5.59 17.18
N ILE A 6 -12.08 -6.36 18.23
CA ILE A 6 -13.20 -7.32 18.25
C ILE A 6 -14.54 -6.58 18.02
N GLU A 7 -14.73 -5.41 18.63
CA GLU A 7 -15.93 -4.61 18.43
C GLU A 7 -15.99 -4.00 17.03
N LEU A 8 -14.83 -3.64 16.46
CA LEU A 8 -14.75 -3.13 15.09
C LEU A 8 -15.07 -4.21 14.07
N GLU A 9 -14.57 -5.43 14.26
CA GLU A 9 -14.82 -6.58 13.38
C GLU A 9 -16.30 -6.96 13.35
N ALA A 10 -16.95 -7.01 14.52
CA ALA A 10 -18.38 -7.29 14.62
C ALA A 10 -19.26 -6.27 13.87
N GLN A 11 -18.78 -5.04 13.70
CA GLN A 11 -19.48 -3.95 13.00
C GLN A 11 -19.22 -3.93 11.49
N ILE A 12 -18.31 -4.76 10.96
CA ILE A 12 -17.94 -4.72 9.54
C ILE A 12 -19.16 -4.93 8.62
N PRO A 13 -20.03 -5.95 8.80
CA PRO A 13 -21.14 -6.16 7.87
C PRO A 13 -22.07 -4.95 7.76
N ASP A 14 -22.43 -4.35 8.90
CA ASP A 14 -23.29 -3.17 8.94
C ASP A 14 -22.59 -1.94 8.36
N LEU A 15 -21.29 -1.76 8.64
CA LEU A 15 -20.47 -0.68 8.10
C LEU A 15 -20.40 -0.76 6.58
N VAL A 16 -20.23 -1.96 6.03
CA VAL A 16 -20.11 -2.21 4.60
C VAL A 16 -21.42 -1.91 3.87
N LYS A 17 -22.55 -2.33 4.44
CA LYS A 17 -23.88 -2.04 3.88
C LYS A 17 -24.25 -0.57 3.95
N ALA A 18 -23.84 0.13 5.01
CA ALA A 18 -24.23 1.51 5.26
C ALA A 18 -23.38 2.55 4.50
N LYS A 19 -22.20 2.18 3.99
CA LYS A 19 -21.24 3.12 3.39
C LYS A 19 -20.75 2.59 2.06
N SER A 20 -20.47 3.48 1.12
CA SER A 20 -19.67 3.17 -0.07
C SER A 20 -18.17 3.46 0.14
N LYS A 21 -17.83 4.13 1.25
CA LYS A 21 -16.47 4.60 1.56
C LYS A 21 -16.08 4.24 3.00
N ILE A 22 -14.94 3.56 3.14
CA ILE A 22 -14.38 3.15 4.43
C ILE A 22 -12.93 3.62 4.51
N VAL A 23 -12.52 4.15 5.66
CA VAL A 23 -11.17 4.67 5.89
C VAL A 23 -10.59 4.06 7.16
N VAL A 24 -9.37 3.55 7.06
CA VAL A 24 -8.58 2.98 8.15
C VAL A 24 -7.26 3.73 8.24
N ARG A 25 -6.81 4.11 9.44
CA ARG A 25 -5.52 4.76 9.66
C ARG A 25 -4.68 3.94 10.63
N SER A 26 -3.39 3.81 10.36
CA SER A 26 -2.45 3.16 11.26
C SER A 26 -1.03 3.64 11.01
N SER A 27 -0.17 3.55 12.03
CA SER A 27 1.29 3.77 11.89
C SER A 27 2.07 2.45 11.90
N ARG A 28 1.37 1.31 11.99
CA ARG A 28 1.96 -0.05 12.07
C ARG A 28 1.06 -1.10 11.43
N MET A 29 1.66 -2.18 10.94
CA MET A 29 0.94 -3.35 10.45
C MET A 29 1.10 -4.45 11.49
N ASN A 30 0.09 -4.62 12.33
CA ASN A 30 0.04 -5.69 13.32
C ASN A 30 -1.04 -6.70 12.95
N ARG A 31 -1.03 -7.86 13.61
CA ARG A 31 -1.99 -8.94 13.34
C ARG A 31 -3.45 -8.47 13.38
N GLN A 32 -3.78 -7.57 14.31
CA GLN A 32 -5.14 -7.03 14.42
C GLN A 32 -5.54 -6.19 13.21
N LEU A 33 -4.65 -5.32 12.72
CA LEU A 33 -4.91 -4.54 11.51
C LEU A 33 -5.00 -5.43 10.27
N GLU A 34 -4.16 -6.46 10.17
CA GLU A 34 -4.22 -7.44 9.07
C GLU A 34 -5.59 -8.14 9.02
N GLN A 35 -6.05 -8.66 10.17
CA GLN A 35 -7.34 -9.32 10.29
C GLN A 35 -8.49 -8.37 9.96
N TYR A 36 -8.43 -7.13 10.43
CA TYR A 36 -9.47 -6.14 10.17
C TYR A 36 -9.53 -5.73 8.69
N VAL A 37 -8.39 -5.50 8.05
CA VAL A 37 -8.30 -5.15 6.63
C VAL A 37 -8.80 -6.31 5.76
N LEU A 38 -8.39 -7.55 6.08
CA LEU A 38 -8.91 -8.75 5.40
C LEU A 38 -10.43 -8.85 5.57
N GLY A 39 -10.94 -8.71 6.80
CA GLY A 39 -12.37 -8.76 7.08
C GLY A 39 -13.16 -7.69 6.32
N LEU A 40 -12.64 -6.46 6.22
CA LEU A 40 -13.23 -5.40 5.41
C LEU A 40 -13.29 -5.79 3.93
N ILE A 41 -12.16 -6.20 3.34
CA ILE A 41 -12.09 -6.58 1.92
C ILE A 41 -13.05 -7.73 1.62
N THR A 42 -13.06 -8.77 2.47
CA THR A 42 -13.96 -9.92 2.33
C THR A 42 -15.42 -9.49 2.37
N ASN A 43 -15.84 -8.68 3.35
CA ASN A 43 -17.25 -8.27 3.45
C ASN A 43 -17.66 -7.31 2.33
N ILE A 44 -16.78 -6.40 1.91
CA ILE A 44 -17.03 -5.52 0.76
C ILE A 44 -17.28 -6.36 -0.50
N LEU A 45 -16.37 -7.28 -0.81
CA LEU A 45 -16.46 -8.10 -2.02
C LEU A 45 -17.58 -9.13 -1.97
N LEU A 46 -17.97 -9.60 -0.78
CA LEU A 46 -19.18 -10.42 -0.62
C LEU A 46 -20.44 -9.60 -0.93
N GLU A 47 -20.54 -8.37 -0.41
CA GLU A 47 -21.69 -7.49 -0.62
C GLU A 47 -21.91 -7.15 -2.10
N VAL A 48 -20.83 -6.93 -2.85
CA VAL A 48 -20.90 -6.63 -4.30
C VAL A 48 -20.88 -7.87 -5.21
N GLY A 49 -20.79 -9.08 -4.64
CA GLY A 49 -20.78 -10.34 -5.40
C GLY A 49 -19.49 -10.62 -6.18
N GLN A 50 -18.34 -10.08 -5.73
CA GLN A 50 -17.03 -10.13 -6.42
C GLN A 50 -15.95 -10.80 -5.56
N SER A 51 -16.31 -11.86 -4.84
CA SER A 51 -15.46 -12.53 -3.85
C SER A 51 -14.19 -13.17 -4.42
N GLN A 52 -14.10 -13.38 -5.74
CA GLN A 52 -12.89 -13.90 -6.38
C GLN A 52 -11.69 -12.97 -6.21
N PHE A 53 -11.90 -11.66 -6.05
CA PHE A 53 -10.80 -10.70 -5.90
C PHE A 53 -10.26 -10.58 -4.48
N VAL A 54 -10.77 -11.34 -3.50
CA VAL A 54 -10.41 -11.19 -2.07
C VAL A 54 -8.91 -11.38 -1.85
N GLU A 55 -8.33 -12.46 -2.39
CA GLU A 55 -6.92 -12.78 -2.18
C GLU A 55 -5.99 -11.74 -2.83
N MET A 56 -6.27 -11.38 -4.09
CA MET A 56 -5.54 -10.34 -4.81
C MET A 56 -5.61 -9.01 -4.05
N LEU A 57 -6.81 -8.52 -3.74
CA LEU A 57 -6.99 -7.21 -3.12
C LEU A 57 -6.40 -7.15 -1.71
N TYR A 58 -6.51 -8.23 -0.93
CA TYR A 58 -5.85 -8.30 0.36
C TYR A 58 -4.32 -8.24 0.22
N THR A 59 -3.76 -9.01 -0.70
CA THR A 59 -2.31 -9.04 -0.94
C THR A 59 -1.79 -7.69 -1.39
N ILE A 60 -2.45 -7.05 -2.36
CA ILE A 60 -2.10 -5.70 -2.83
C ILE A 60 -2.23 -4.69 -1.70
N SER A 61 -3.35 -4.69 -0.97
CA SER A 61 -3.58 -3.74 0.14
C SER A 61 -2.53 -3.90 1.24
N LYS A 62 -2.18 -5.14 1.58
CA LYS A 62 -1.14 -5.46 2.58
C LYS A 62 0.22 -4.95 2.12
N GLU A 63 0.61 -5.24 0.89
CA GLU A 63 1.90 -4.84 0.34
C GLU A 63 2.06 -3.32 0.29
N LEU A 64 1.03 -2.61 -0.19
CA LEU A 64 1.02 -1.14 -0.22
C LEU A 64 1.09 -0.54 1.19
N THR A 65 0.36 -1.10 2.14
CA THR A 65 0.35 -0.66 3.54
C THR A 65 1.71 -0.86 4.20
N ILE A 66 2.33 -2.03 4.02
CA ILE A 66 3.66 -2.34 4.55
C ILE A 66 4.71 -1.40 3.95
N ASN A 67 4.65 -1.14 2.64
CA ASN A 67 5.59 -0.24 1.98
C ASN A 67 5.46 1.20 2.48
N GLY A 68 4.25 1.72 2.67
CA GLY A 68 4.03 3.02 3.29
C GLY A 68 4.56 3.09 4.74
N ILE A 69 4.33 2.05 5.54
CA ILE A 69 4.85 1.98 6.91
C ILE A 69 6.37 1.94 6.93
N LYS A 70 7.01 1.14 6.06
CA LYS A 70 8.47 1.08 5.95
C LYS A 70 9.05 2.44 5.56
N ALA A 71 8.44 3.16 4.62
CA ALA A 71 8.88 4.51 4.25
C ALA A 71 8.83 5.46 5.46
N ASN A 72 7.75 5.40 6.24
CA ASN A 72 7.60 6.17 7.47
C ASN A 72 8.64 5.83 8.54
N GLN A 73 8.89 4.53 8.74
CA GLN A 73 9.88 4.06 9.71
C GLN A 73 11.29 4.50 9.33
N LYS A 74 11.67 4.43 8.04
CA LYS A 74 12.94 4.97 7.56
C LYS A 74 13.04 6.46 7.87
N ARG A 75 12.01 7.24 7.55
CA ARG A 75 12.05 8.69 7.80
C ARG A 75 12.31 9.02 9.27
N VAL A 76 11.57 8.37 10.17
CA VAL A 76 11.76 8.55 11.62
C VAL A 76 13.11 8.03 12.10
N PHE A 77 13.62 6.94 11.52
CA PHE A 77 14.97 6.42 11.79
C PHE A 77 16.06 7.44 11.44
N PHE A 78 15.97 8.06 10.27
CA PHE A 78 16.93 9.10 9.86
C PHE A 78 16.90 10.30 10.82
N GLU A 79 15.72 10.73 11.22
CA GLU A 79 15.56 11.81 12.22
C GLU A 79 16.16 11.43 13.58
N ASP A 80 15.96 10.19 14.04
CA ASP A 80 16.49 9.70 15.31
C ASP A 80 18.02 9.57 15.31
N GLU A 81 18.62 9.21 14.17
CA GLU A 81 20.08 9.06 14.01
C GLU A 81 20.76 10.38 13.58
N GLY A 82 20.01 11.47 13.40
CA GLY A 82 20.52 12.78 12.98
C GLY A 82 21.10 12.80 11.56
N LEU A 83 20.59 11.95 10.67
CA LEU A 83 21.00 11.82 9.27
C LEU A 83 20.09 12.65 8.36
N ASP A 84 20.66 13.33 7.37
CA ASP A 84 19.88 13.98 6.32
C ASP A 84 19.50 12.98 5.22
N ILE A 85 18.21 12.64 5.13
CA ILE A 85 17.72 11.70 4.12
C ILE A 85 17.86 12.23 2.68
N THR A 86 18.09 13.54 2.50
CA THR A 86 18.25 14.19 1.19
C THR A 86 19.71 14.27 0.76
N ASP A 87 20.66 14.11 1.69
CA ASP A 87 22.07 13.94 1.39
C ASP A 87 22.35 12.49 0.95
N GLU A 88 23.12 12.34 -0.12
CA GLU A 88 23.38 11.04 -0.72
C GLU A 88 24.19 10.11 0.20
N THR A 89 25.20 10.67 0.89
CA THR A 89 26.09 9.90 1.77
C THR A 89 25.34 9.40 3.00
N ASP A 90 24.61 10.30 3.65
CA ASP A 90 23.75 9.98 4.80
C ASP A 90 22.64 9.01 4.40
N TYR A 91 22.04 9.17 3.21
CA TYR A 91 21.06 8.23 2.68
C TYR A 91 21.61 6.81 2.56
N PHE A 92 22.76 6.63 1.91
CA PHE A 92 23.36 5.29 1.78
C PHE A 92 23.72 4.67 3.14
N LYS A 93 24.28 5.48 4.05
CA LYS A 93 24.61 5.05 5.41
C LYS A 93 23.35 4.65 6.19
N GLY A 94 22.35 5.51 6.22
CA GLY A 94 21.10 5.32 6.96
C GLY A 94 20.30 4.13 6.44
N ILE A 95 20.23 3.91 5.12
CA ILE A 95 19.59 2.71 4.55
C ILE A 95 20.33 1.44 4.96
N LYS A 96 21.66 1.43 4.94
CA LYS A 96 22.47 0.28 5.35
C LYS A 96 22.26 -0.05 6.84
N GLU A 97 22.24 0.97 7.69
CA GLU A 97 22.02 0.81 9.13
C GLU A 97 20.59 0.38 9.45
N TYR A 98 19.60 0.98 8.80
CA TYR A 98 18.19 0.60 8.91
C TYR A 98 17.99 -0.88 8.54
N SER A 99 18.48 -1.29 7.37
CA SER A 99 18.37 -2.68 6.90
C SER A 99 19.07 -3.68 7.83
N LYS A 100 20.23 -3.31 8.39
CA LYS A 100 20.95 -4.16 9.35
C LYS A 100 20.21 -4.33 10.68
N LYS A 101 19.49 -3.30 11.14
CA LYS A 101 18.72 -3.31 12.39
C LYS A 101 17.28 -3.86 12.21
N PHE A 102 16.82 -4.01 10.97
CA PHE A 102 15.44 -4.37 10.65
C PHE A 102 15.04 -5.70 11.29
N SER A 103 13.99 -5.66 12.10
CA SER A 103 13.42 -6.80 12.83
C SER A 103 11.97 -6.49 13.18
N GLU A 104 11.18 -7.51 13.53
CA GLU A 104 9.79 -7.30 13.99
C GLU A 104 9.73 -6.37 15.21
N LYS A 105 10.68 -6.51 16.14
CA LYS A 105 10.79 -5.63 17.31
C LYS A 105 11.04 -4.19 16.91
N MET A 106 11.97 -3.96 15.98
CA MET A 106 12.23 -2.62 15.43
C MET A 106 10.99 -2.06 14.73
N ALA A 107 10.29 -2.87 13.96
CA ALA A 107 9.08 -2.44 13.25
C ALA A 107 7.96 -1.99 14.21
N ASP A 108 7.72 -2.70 15.32
CA ASP A 108 6.76 -2.25 16.34
C ASP A 108 7.22 -0.98 17.06
N GLU A 109 8.50 -0.90 17.43
CA GLU A 109 9.07 0.27 18.09
C GLU A 109 8.97 1.52 17.21
N TYR A 110 9.45 1.45 15.97
CA TYR A 110 9.35 2.56 15.04
C TYR A 110 7.91 2.85 14.63
N GLY A 111 7.02 1.85 14.62
CA GLY A 111 5.58 2.08 14.46
C GLY A 111 4.98 2.95 15.57
N LYS A 112 5.38 2.74 16.83
CA LYS A 112 4.98 3.59 17.96
C LYS A 112 5.59 4.99 17.87
N ARG A 113 6.84 5.09 17.43
CA ARG A 113 7.53 6.37 17.21
C ARG A 113 6.90 7.19 16.08
N CYS A 114 6.51 6.54 14.98
CA CYS A 114 5.74 7.16 13.89
C CYS A 114 4.41 7.71 14.42
N LEU A 115 3.66 6.90 15.18
CA LEU A 115 2.39 7.33 15.78
C LEU A 115 2.57 8.58 16.66
N ALA A 116 3.61 8.60 17.51
CA ALA A 116 3.90 9.73 18.39
C ALA A 116 4.25 11.02 17.62
N ARG A 117 4.78 10.90 16.39
CA ARG A 117 5.10 12.01 15.49
C ARG A 117 3.97 12.38 14.53
N GLY A 118 2.80 11.75 14.65
CA GLY A 118 1.68 11.97 13.74
C GLY A 118 1.90 11.42 12.33
N VAL A 119 2.85 10.49 12.16
CA VAL A 119 3.16 9.82 10.90
C VAL A 119 2.33 8.54 10.79
N TYR A 120 1.61 8.35 9.69
CA TYR A 120 0.67 7.25 9.47
C TYR A 120 0.53 6.87 8.00
N VAL A 121 -0.02 5.68 7.79
CA VAL A 121 -0.66 5.27 6.53
C VAL A 121 -2.18 5.29 6.69
N GLN A 122 -2.88 5.68 5.64
CA GLN A 122 -4.33 5.67 5.55
C GLN A 122 -4.75 4.77 4.39
N ILE A 123 -5.53 3.74 4.67
CA ILE A 123 -6.14 2.87 3.67
C ILE A 123 -7.58 3.35 3.48
N LYS A 124 -7.96 3.68 2.26
CA LYS A 124 -9.31 4.07 1.87
C LYS A 124 -9.84 3.06 0.87
N PHE A 125 -11.03 2.55 1.16
CA PHE A 125 -11.82 1.73 0.26
C PHE A 125 -12.96 2.60 -0.27
N HIS A 126 -13.13 2.62 -1.58
CA HIS A 126 -14.32 3.18 -2.23
C HIS A 126 -14.86 2.14 -3.20
N TYR A 127 -16.10 1.72 -3.03
CA TYR A 127 -16.67 0.63 -3.81
C TYR A 127 -18.12 0.93 -4.19
N GLY A 128 -18.54 0.26 -5.25
CA GLY A 128 -19.91 0.22 -5.73
C GLY A 128 -20.13 -1.03 -6.57
N LEU A 129 -21.25 -1.08 -7.28
CA LEU A 129 -21.59 -2.20 -8.15
C LEU A 129 -20.62 -2.35 -9.33
N ASP A 130 -20.02 -1.25 -9.78
CA ASP A 130 -19.18 -1.24 -10.98
C ASP A 130 -17.70 -1.46 -10.70
N GLY A 131 -17.24 -1.26 -9.47
CA GLY A 131 -15.82 -1.47 -9.13
C GLY A 131 -15.45 -1.09 -7.71
N LEU A 132 -14.17 -1.31 -7.41
CA LEU A 132 -13.57 -1.02 -6.12
C LEU A 132 -12.20 -0.35 -6.30
N LEU A 133 -12.02 0.72 -5.55
CA LEU A 133 -10.79 1.49 -5.41
C LEU A 133 -10.21 1.25 -4.01
N VAL A 134 -8.95 0.81 -3.95
CA VAL A 134 -8.13 0.87 -2.74
C VAL A 134 -7.06 1.95 -2.90
N GLU A 135 -7.03 2.87 -1.95
CA GLU A 135 -6.05 3.95 -1.90
C GLU A 135 -5.27 3.87 -0.58
N VAL A 136 -3.96 3.69 -0.66
CA VAL A 136 -3.04 3.74 0.48
C VAL A 136 -2.26 5.04 0.42
N THR A 137 -2.55 5.96 1.34
CA THR A 137 -1.86 7.23 1.49
C THR A 137 -0.85 7.16 2.63
N ASN A 138 0.41 7.43 2.34
CA ASN A 138 1.43 7.77 3.32
C ASN A 138 1.47 9.31 3.48
N ASN A 139 1.35 9.83 4.70
CA ASN A 139 1.44 11.27 4.99
C ASN A 139 2.87 11.86 5.15
N THR A 140 3.89 11.18 4.62
CA THR A 140 5.23 11.75 4.48
C THR A 140 5.59 11.93 3.00
N PRO A 141 6.39 12.96 2.67
CA PRO A 141 6.94 13.11 1.32
C PRO A 141 7.87 11.95 0.98
N VAL A 142 7.89 11.58 -0.29
CA VAL A 142 8.94 10.74 -0.86
C VAL A 142 10.08 11.63 -1.34
N ILE A 143 11.32 11.21 -1.09
CA ILE A 143 12.49 11.93 -1.63
C ILE A 143 12.68 11.62 -3.11
N LYS A 144 13.31 12.53 -3.85
CA LYS A 144 13.57 12.37 -5.30
C LYS A 144 14.26 11.04 -5.64
N THR A 145 15.26 10.65 -4.85
CA THR A 145 16.01 9.40 -5.07
C THR A 145 15.12 8.15 -4.93
N GLU A 146 14.20 8.13 -3.97
CA GLU A 146 13.26 7.03 -3.79
C GLU A 146 12.18 7.04 -4.90
N GLU A 147 11.74 8.22 -5.31
CA GLU A 147 10.78 8.36 -6.42
C GLU A 147 11.35 7.83 -7.74
N VAL A 148 12.59 8.18 -8.09
CA VAL A 148 13.26 7.68 -9.31
C VAL A 148 13.33 6.15 -9.28
N ARG A 149 13.80 5.57 -8.17
CA ARG A 149 13.87 4.11 -7.99
C ARG A 149 12.50 3.45 -8.10
N MET A 150 11.46 4.07 -7.54
CA MET A 150 10.09 3.58 -7.61
C MET A 150 9.56 3.59 -9.05
N ARG A 151 9.81 4.67 -9.82
CA ARG A 151 9.42 4.77 -11.23
C ARG A 151 10.14 3.76 -12.11
N GLU A 152 11.42 3.54 -11.89
CA GLU A 152 12.20 2.50 -12.59
C GLU A 152 11.63 1.10 -12.34
N LYS A 153 11.28 0.79 -11.09
CA LYS A 153 10.64 -0.47 -10.71
C LYS A 153 9.28 -0.65 -11.35
N MET A 154 8.43 0.38 -11.35
CA MET A 154 7.15 0.37 -12.07
C MET A 154 7.36 0.07 -13.55
N LYS A 155 8.30 0.77 -14.20
CA LYS A 155 8.61 0.59 -15.62
C LYS A 155 9.10 -0.82 -15.93
N LYS A 156 10.03 -1.36 -15.13
CA LYS A 156 10.53 -2.73 -15.29
C LYS A 156 9.42 -3.76 -15.11
N SER A 157 8.55 -3.52 -14.11
CA SER A 157 7.47 -4.45 -13.76
C SER A 157 6.41 -4.62 -14.83
N MET A 158 6.18 -3.59 -15.66
CA MET A 158 5.25 -3.68 -16.80
C MET A 158 5.63 -4.76 -17.80
N GLY A 159 6.93 -5.08 -17.92
CA GLY A 159 7.46 -6.08 -18.85
C GLY A 159 7.26 -7.53 -18.41
N TYR A 160 7.02 -7.79 -17.12
CA TYR A 160 6.85 -9.16 -16.61
C TYR A 160 5.52 -9.75 -17.06
N ASN A 161 5.54 -10.93 -17.65
CA ASN A 161 4.33 -11.62 -18.12
C ASN A 161 3.72 -12.50 -17.02
N ASP A 162 4.56 -13.11 -16.19
CA ASP A 162 4.13 -13.96 -15.09
C ASP A 162 5.06 -13.86 -13.86
N ILE A 163 4.66 -14.53 -12.79
CA ILE A 163 5.38 -14.53 -11.52
C ILE A 163 6.70 -15.30 -11.59
N ALA A 164 6.82 -16.29 -12.48
CA ALA A 164 8.02 -17.10 -12.61
C ALA A 164 9.15 -16.30 -13.26
N GLU A 165 8.85 -15.57 -14.33
CA GLU A 165 9.78 -14.64 -14.99
C GLU A 165 10.31 -13.62 -13.98
N PHE A 166 9.42 -13.05 -13.16
CA PHE A 166 9.79 -12.12 -12.12
C PHE A 166 10.71 -12.73 -11.04
N TYR A 167 10.39 -13.93 -10.53
CA TYR A 167 11.24 -14.59 -9.53
C TYR A 167 12.60 -14.99 -10.09
N MET A 168 12.68 -15.42 -11.36
CA MET A 168 13.96 -15.72 -12.02
C MET A 168 14.85 -14.48 -12.13
N ASP A 169 14.28 -13.36 -12.54
CA ASP A 169 14.97 -12.07 -12.68
C ASP A 169 15.42 -11.45 -11.35
N ASN A 170 14.81 -11.88 -10.24
CA ASN A 170 15.01 -11.31 -8.92
C ASN A 170 15.45 -12.35 -7.88
N MET A 171 15.94 -13.51 -8.32
CA MET A 171 16.33 -14.62 -7.44
C MET A 171 17.44 -14.23 -6.45
N ASP A 172 18.34 -13.33 -6.85
CA ASP A 172 19.42 -12.80 -6.01
C ASP A 172 19.03 -11.53 -5.22
N ASN A 173 17.83 -11.00 -5.45
CA ASN A 173 17.36 -9.80 -4.77
C ASN A 173 16.71 -10.16 -3.43
N THR A 174 17.28 -9.65 -2.35
CA THR A 174 16.69 -9.75 -1.00
C THR A 174 15.35 -9.01 -0.93
N GLU A 175 14.40 -9.54 -0.14
CA GLU A 175 13.12 -8.88 0.15
C GLU A 175 13.34 -7.40 0.52
N GLY A 176 12.72 -6.49 -0.23
CA GLY A 176 12.94 -5.03 -0.13
C GLY A 176 13.50 -4.38 -1.40
N ALA A 177 13.92 -5.17 -2.40
CA ALA A 177 14.48 -4.68 -3.66
C ALA A 177 13.45 -4.09 -4.65
N GLY A 178 12.16 -3.98 -4.31
CA GLY A 178 11.11 -3.55 -5.26
C GLY A 178 10.15 -4.64 -5.70
N LEU A 179 10.18 -5.79 -5.03
CA LEU A 179 9.36 -6.95 -5.36
C LEU A 179 7.85 -6.66 -5.30
N GLY A 180 7.43 -5.81 -4.35
CA GLY A 180 6.02 -5.50 -4.14
C GLY A 180 5.32 -4.89 -5.34
N ILE A 181 5.98 -3.98 -6.06
CA ILE A 181 5.38 -3.34 -7.24
C ILE A 181 5.16 -4.37 -8.35
N ALA A 182 6.15 -5.23 -8.60
CA ALA A 182 6.04 -6.28 -9.60
C ALA A 182 4.97 -7.31 -9.24
N LEU A 183 4.92 -7.73 -7.96
CA LEU A 183 3.88 -8.63 -7.47
C LEU A 183 2.48 -8.06 -7.72
N ILE A 184 2.25 -6.78 -7.41
CA ILE A 184 0.96 -6.11 -7.67
C ILE A 184 0.63 -6.16 -9.17
N MET A 185 1.57 -5.81 -10.04
CA MET A 185 1.34 -5.84 -11.50
C MET A 185 0.98 -7.24 -12.00
N ILE A 186 1.68 -8.27 -11.52
CA ILE A 186 1.44 -9.66 -11.92
C ILE A 186 0.08 -10.15 -11.41
N LEU A 187 -0.27 -9.84 -10.16
CA LEU A 187 -1.58 -10.21 -9.60
C LEU A 187 -2.73 -9.60 -10.41
N LEU A 188 -2.59 -8.33 -10.82
CA LEU A 188 -3.57 -7.67 -11.68
C LEU A 188 -3.69 -8.38 -13.04
N LYS A 189 -2.56 -8.68 -13.69
CA LYS A 189 -2.56 -9.41 -14.97
C LYS A 189 -3.21 -10.79 -14.86
N ASN A 190 -2.91 -11.53 -13.80
CA ASN A 190 -3.45 -12.88 -13.58
C ASN A 190 -4.98 -12.87 -13.42
N GLU A 191 -5.52 -11.83 -12.79
CA GLU A 191 -6.97 -11.62 -12.63
C GLU A 191 -7.61 -10.90 -13.84
N GLY A 192 -6.86 -10.68 -14.92
CA GLY A 192 -7.34 -9.99 -16.12
C GLY A 192 -7.59 -8.49 -15.95
N VAL A 193 -7.09 -7.88 -14.87
CA VAL A 193 -7.22 -6.46 -14.58
C VAL A 193 -6.08 -5.68 -15.25
N ASP A 194 -6.40 -4.58 -15.93
CA ASP A 194 -5.40 -3.71 -16.56
C ASP A 194 -4.40 -3.18 -15.51
N PRO A 195 -3.09 -3.50 -15.62
CA PRO A 195 -2.06 -3.02 -14.69
C PRO A 195 -1.94 -1.50 -14.62
N ASN A 196 -2.40 -0.77 -15.66
CA ASN A 196 -2.42 0.69 -15.66
C ASN A 196 -3.45 1.28 -14.66
N LEU A 197 -4.29 0.45 -14.06
CA LEU A 197 -5.19 0.81 -12.95
C LEU A 197 -4.48 0.82 -11.58
N PHE A 198 -3.23 0.36 -11.52
CA PHE A 198 -2.33 0.61 -10.40
C PHE A 198 -1.45 1.83 -10.65
N ARG A 199 -1.39 2.73 -9.67
CA ARG A 199 -0.67 4.01 -9.75
C ARG A 199 -0.01 4.36 -8.43
N ILE A 200 1.10 5.08 -8.50
CA ILE A 200 1.66 5.78 -7.36
C ILE A 200 1.82 7.26 -7.73
N ILE A 201 1.21 8.12 -6.94
CA ILE A 201 1.14 9.57 -7.11
C ILE A 201 1.93 10.19 -5.97
N THR A 202 2.86 11.08 -6.29
CA THR A 202 3.70 11.78 -5.32
C THR A 202 3.22 13.22 -5.21
N HIS A 203 3.04 13.69 -3.98
CA HIS A 203 2.73 15.08 -3.65
C HIS A 203 3.82 15.63 -2.71
N GLU A 204 3.83 16.93 -2.50
CA GLU A 204 4.81 17.59 -1.61
C GLU A 204 4.70 17.13 -0.15
N ASP A 205 3.51 16.73 0.30
CA ASP A 205 3.23 16.36 1.69
C ASP A 205 2.95 14.85 1.88
N ARG A 206 2.73 14.11 0.80
CA ARG A 206 2.26 12.71 0.89
C ARG A 206 2.55 11.90 -0.37
N THR A 207 2.51 10.58 -0.23
CA THR A 207 2.52 9.63 -1.35
C THR A 207 1.23 8.81 -1.35
N VAL A 208 0.61 8.65 -2.51
CA VAL A 208 -0.67 7.94 -2.67
C VAL A 208 -0.47 6.78 -3.64
N ALA A 209 -0.60 5.56 -3.15
CA ALA A 209 -0.69 4.37 -3.99
C ALA A 209 -2.17 4.00 -4.19
N ARG A 210 -2.57 3.75 -5.43
CA ARG A 210 -3.95 3.54 -5.83
C ARG A 210 -4.06 2.30 -6.70
N VAL A 211 -4.97 1.39 -6.38
CA VAL A 211 -5.39 0.30 -7.26
C VAL A 211 -6.90 0.35 -7.47
N GLU A 212 -7.33 0.19 -8.71
CA GLU A 212 -8.72 0.17 -9.11
C GLU A 212 -9.05 -1.17 -9.75
N ILE A 213 -10.11 -1.82 -9.30
CA ILE A 213 -10.61 -3.11 -9.78
C ILE A 213 -12.00 -2.88 -10.40
N PRO A 214 -12.10 -2.87 -11.73
CA PRO A 214 -13.38 -2.87 -12.43
C PRO A 214 -14.09 -4.20 -12.19
N PHE A 215 -15.39 -4.15 -11.93
CA PHE A 215 -16.24 -5.34 -11.83
C PHE A 215 -17.02 -5.59 -13.13
N ASN A 216 -17.18 -4.56 -13.95
CA ASN A 216 -17.86 -4.61 -15.23
C ASN A 216 -17.40 -3.45 -16.15
N ASP A 217 -17.89 -3.46 -17.40
CA ASP A 217 -17.52 -2.48 -18.43
C ASP A 217 -18.03 -1.05 -18.16
N ASN A 218 -18.97 -0.86 -17.24
CA ASN A 218 -19.48 0.47 -16.86
C ASN A 218 -18.53 1.20 -15.91
N TYR A 219 -17.49 0.54 -15.40
CA TYR A 219 -16.56 1.16 -14.46
C TYR A 219 -15.84 2.34 -15.10
N VAL A 220 -16.05 3.53 -14.54
CA VAL A 220 -15.30 4.73 -14.89
C VAL A 220 -14.15 4.89 -13.91
N SER A 221 -12.92 4.73 -14.40
CA SER A 221 -11.74 4.90 -13.55
C SER A 221 -11.69 6.31 -12.95
N PHE A 222 -11.20 6.43 -11.72
CA PHE A 222 -11.02 7.72 -11.04
C PHE A 222 -10.15 8.66 -11.86
N ARG A 223 -9.15 8.13 -12.57
CA ARG A 223 -8.34 8.91 -13.51
C ARG A 223 -9.17 9.52 -14.62
N SER A 224 -10.08 8.77 -15.22
CA SER A 224 -10.91 9.26 -16.33
C SER A 224 -11.82 10.39 -15.85
N ALA A 225 -12.35 10.28 -14.63
CA ALA A 225 -13.13 11.34 -14.00
C ALA A 225 -12.27 12.57 -13.69
N GLU A 226 -11.09 12.41 -13.07
CA GLU A 226 -10.14 13.49 -12.77
C GLU A 226 -9.69 14.23 -14.04
N LEU A 227 -9.48 13.53 -15.15
CA LEU A 227 -9.11 14.15 -16.44
C LEU A 227 -10.28 14.82 -17.17
N ALA A 228 -11.53 14.42 -16.91
CA ALA A 228 -12.71 15.04 -17.50
C ALA A 228 -13.12 16.34 -16.80
N GLU A 229 -12.61 16.57 -15.59
CA GLU A 229 -12.82 17.79 -14.80
C GLU A 229 -11.75 18.88 -15.04
N ILE A 230 -10.77 18.62 -15.91
CA ILE A 230 -9.70 19.55 -16.34
C ILE A 230 -9.99 20.02 -17.77
#